data_AF-A0AAV2AWH2-F1
#
_entry.id   AF-A0AAV2AWH2-F1
#
_cell.length_a   1.000
_cell.length_b   1.000
_cell.length_c   1.000
_cell.angle_alpha   90.00
_cell.angle_beta   90.00
_cell.angle_gamma   90.00
#
_symmetry.space_group_name_H-M   'P 1'
#
loop_
_entity.id
_entity.type
_entity.pdbx_description
1 polymer ?
#
loop_
_entity_poly.entity_id
_entity_poly.type
_entity_poly.pdbx_seq_one_letter_code
_entity_poly.pdbx_strand_id
1 'polypeptide(L)'
;MTYAKGLSKLAAKINKAARLALGTTQHAWQEVALQMENEADTHRCFSSSLEDDVVKPIKVLLDCQHKQRKILENTVDKVYKSLNDRRNEELKAKKISYACARENERMQEQALDCKLNKGKLLTEKDIHKVSICLSHGSSLFWNNFFYLPNITFHFNLKIIIILAGFTIFLMNEGNSSFLYKVNDLIIFHFSN
;
A
#
# COMPACT_ATOMS: atom_id res chain seq x y z
N MET A 1 -24.49 -33.04 -21.45
CA MET A 1 -24.42 -33.63 -22.82
C MET A 1 -24.77 -35.12 -22.94
N THR A 2 -24.37 -35.99 -22.01
CA THR A 2 -24.62 -37.46 -22.12
C THR A 2 -26.11 -37.81 -22.16
N TYR A 3 -26.93 -37.11 -21.36
CA TYR A 3 -28.38 -37.32 -21.31
C TYR A 3 -29.08 -37.03 -22.65
N ALA A 4 -28.87 -35.83 -23.22
CA ALA A 4 -29.39 -35.46 -24.54
C ALA A 4 -28.98 -36.47 -25.64
N LYS A 5 -27.71 -36.89 -25.67
CA LYS A 5 -27.23 -37.93 -26.60
C LYS A 5 -27.93 -39.28 -26.39
N GLY A 6 -28.28 -39.62 -25.15
CA GLY A 6 -29.05 -40.81 -24.81
C GLY A 6 -30.47 -40.73 -25.34
N LEU A 7 -31.14 -39.59 -25.16
CA LEU A 7 -32.48 -39.32 -25.67
C LEU A 7 -32.54 -39.43 -27.21
N SER A 8 -31.64 -38.76 -27.94
CA SER A 8 -31.62 -38.85 -29.41
C SER A 8 -31.39 -40.28 -29.92
N LYS A 9 -30.51 -41.03 -29.24
CA LYS A 9 -30.29 -42.46 -29.58
C LYS A 9 -31.55 -43.29 -29.34
N LEU A 10 -32.29 -43.02 -28.28
CA LEU A 10 -33.52 -43.74 -27.96
C LEU A 10 -34.65 -43.36 -28.92
N ALA A 11 -34.80 -42.08 -29.24
CA ALA A 11 -35.71 -41.57 -30.26
C ALA A 11 -35.49 -42.26 -31.62
N ALA A 12 -34.22 -42.37 -32.05
CA ALA A 12 -33.86 -43.08 -33.28
C ALA A 12 -34.26 -44.57 -33.25
N LYS A 13 -34.12 -45.24 -32.10
CA LYS A 13 -34.54 -46.65 -31.92
C LYS A 13 -36.07 -46.77 -31.96
N ILE A 14 -36.80 -45.88 -31.30
CA ILE A 14 -38.26 -45.86 -31.29
C ILE A 14 -38.79 -45.61 -32.70
N ASN A 15 -38.24 -44.63 -33.42
CA ASN A 15 -38.60 -44.37 -34.83
C ASN A 15 -38.36 -45.58 -35.74
N LYS A 16 -37.35 -46.41 -35.44
CA LYS A 16 -37.13 -47.66 -36.17
C LYS A 16 -38.18 -48.71 -35.82
N ALA A 17 -38.51 -48.87 -34.54
CA ALA A 17 -39.51 -49.83 -34.08
C ALA A 17 -40.95 -49.44 -34.50
N ALA A 18 -41.27 -48.15 -34.50
CA ALA A 18 -42.58 -47.60 -34.85
C ALA A 18 -43.03 -47.98 -36.27
N ARG A 19 -42.08 -48.21 -37.20
CA ARG A 19 -42.36 -48.67 -38.57
C ARG A 19 -43.02 -50.04 -38.65
N LEU A 20 -42.96 -50.83 -37.57
CA LEU A 20 -43.62 -52.14 -37.49
C LEU A 20 -45.07 -52.04 -37.01
N ALA A 21 -45.47 -50.90 -36.46
CA ALA A 21 -46.85 -50.62 -36.08
C ALA A 21 -47.64 -50.03 -37.26
N LEU A 22 -48.97 -50.08 -37.20
CA LEU A 22 -49.86 -49.53 -38.22
C LEU A 22 -50.85 -48.52 -37.61
N GLY A 23 -51.31 -47.58 -38.42
CA GLY A 23 -52.35 -46.62 -38.06
C GLY A 23 -51.95 -45.67 -36.93
N THR A 24 -52.89 -45.41 -36.02
CA THR A 24 -52.72 -44.43 -34.93
C THR A 24 -51.60 -44.80 -33.96
N THR A 25 -51.34 -46.10 -33.74
CA THR A 25 -50.27 -46.58 -32.86
C THR A 25 -48.89 -46.21 -33.42
N GLN A 26 -48.67 -46.32 -34.73
CA GLN A 26 -47.43 -45.87 -35.36
C GLN A 26 -47.20 -44.38 -35.13
N HIS A 27 -48.24 -43.58 -35.33
CA HIS A 27 -48.16 -42.13 -35.18
C HIS A 27 -47.86 -41.72 -33.73
N ALA A 28 -48.50 -42.36 -32.74
CA ALA A 28 -48.22 -42.13 -31.32
C ALA A 28 -46.75 -42.39 -30.98
N TRP A 29 -46.14 -43.46 -31.51
CA TRP A 29 -44.72 -43.74 -31.28
C TRP A 29 -43.77 -42.74 -31.97
N GLN A 30 -44.14 -42.25 -33.15
CA GLN A 30 -43.37 -41.21 -33.83
C GLN A 30 -43.41 -39.88 -33.05
N GLU A 31 -44.56 -39.54 -32.48
CA GLU A 31 -44.70 -38.33 -31.65
C GLU A 31 -43.85 -38.44 -30.39
N VAL A 32 -43.84 -39.59 -29.70
CA VAL A 32 -42.95 -39.82 -28.55
C VAL A 32 -41.47 -39.64 -28.95
N ALA A 33 -41.06 -40.18 -30.10
CA ALA A 33 -39.70 -40.02 -30.58
C ALA A 33 -39.36 -38.56 -30.92
N LEU A 34 -40.32 -37.80 -31.46
CA LEU A 34 -40.17 -36.36 -31.72
C LEU A 34 -39.99 -35.58 -30.42
N GLN A 35 -40.85 -35.83 -29.42
CA GLN A 35 -40.74 -35.17 -28.11
C GLN A 35 -39.39 -35.47 -27.43
N MET A 36 -38.87 -36.68 -27.59
CA MET A 36 -37.53 -37.03 -27.10
C MET A 36 -36.41 -36.24 -27.80
N GLU A 37 -36.51 -35.98 -29.10
CA GLU A 37 -35.52 -35.14 -29.80
C GLU A 37 -35.63 -33.67 -29.40
N ASN A 38 -36.85 -33.14 -29.27
CA ASN A 38 -37.06 -31.78 -28.80
C ASN A 38 -36.43 -31.56 -27.41
N GLU A 39 -36.67 -32.50 -26.49
CA GLU A 39 -36.09 -32.45 -25.15
C GLU A 39 -34.55 -32.58 -25.20
N ALA A 40 -34.01 -33.44 -26.07
CA ALA A 40 -32.58 -33.56 -26.28
C ALA A 40 -31.95 -32.26 -26.80
N ASP A 41 -32.64 -31.54 -27.68
CA ASP A 41 -32.23 -30.24 -28.21
C ASP A 41 -32.27 -29.15 -27.13
N THR A 42 -33.34 -29.08 -26.34
CA THR A 42 -33.44 -28.16 -25.20
C THR A 42 -32.26 -28.37 -24.24
N HIS A 43 -31.93 -29.61 -23.89
CA HIS A 43 -30.77 -29.90 -23.04
C HIS A 43 -29.42 -29.57 -23.68
N ARG A 44 -29.28 -29.71 -25.01
CA ARG A 44 -28.05 -29.31 -25.72
C ARG A 44 -27.88 -27.79 -25.68
N CYS A 45 -28.92 -27.04 -26.04
CA CYS A 45 -28.90 -25.58 -26.01
C CYS A 45 -28.61 -25.07 -24.60
N PHE A 46 -29.33 -25.57 -23.59
CA PHE A 46 -29.08 -25.19 -22.20
C PHE A 46 -27.65 -25.48 -21.75
N SER A 47 -27.12 -26.67 -22.09
CA SER A 47 -25.72 -27.02 -21.75
C SER A 47 -24.71 -26.10 -22.42
N SER A 48 -24.96 -25.66 -23.66
CA SER A 48 -24.09 -24.73 -24.38
C SER A 48 -24.15 -23.34 -23.74
N SER A 49 -25.36 -22.82 -23.51
CA SER A 49 -25.54 -21.52 -22.85
C SER A 49 -24.91 -21.50 -21.46
N LEU A 50 -25.05 -22.57 -20.68
CA LEU A 50 -24.40 -22.66 -19.37
C LEU A 50 -22.86 -22.62 -19.48
N GLU A 51 -22.30 -23.27 -20.50
CA GLU A 51 -20.85 -23.23 -20.72
C GLU A 51 -20.37 -21.84 -21.13
N ASP A 52 -21.09 -21.20 -22.05
CA ASP A 52 -20.72 -19.91 -22.64
C ASP A 52 -20.97 -18.73 -21.69
N ASP A 53 -22.10 -18.73 -20.99
CA ASP A 53 -22.57 -17.59 -20.20
C ASP A 53 -22.16 -17.69 -18.74
N VAL A 54 -21.79 -18.87 -18.25
CA VAL A 54 -21.44 -19.07 -16.83
C VAL A 54 -20.04 -19.64 -16.69
N VAL A 55 -19.74 -20.80 -17.28
CA VAL A 55 -18.46 -21.49 -17.03
C VAL A 55 -17.28 -20.69 -17.56
N LYS A 56 -17.34 -20.20 -18.80
CA LYS A 56 -16.25 -19.41 -19.39
C LYS A 56 -16.03 -18.08 -18.66
N PRO A 57 -17.06 -17.26 -18.36
CA PRO A 57 -16.88 -16.03 -17.59
C PRO A 57 -16.28 -16.25 -16.21
N ILE A 58 -16.66 -17.30 -15.49
CA ILE A 58 -16.06 -17.62 -14.19
C ILE A 58 -14.56 -17.92 -14.34
N LYS A 59 -14.15 -18.67 -15.36
CA LYS A 59 -12.71 -18.92 -15.63
C LYS A 59 -11.95 -17.63 -15.88
N VAL A 60 -12.49 -16.74 -16.73
CA VAL A 60 -11.89 -15.43 -17.02
C VAL A 60 -11.78 -14.58 -15.76
N LEU A 61 -12.81 -14.57 -14.91
CA LEU A 61 -12.81 -13.85 -13.65
C LEU A 61 -11.71 -14.36 -12.71
N LEU A 62 -11.55 -15.68 -12.58
CA LEU A 62 -10.51 -16.29 -11.75
C LEU A 62 -9.10 -15.90 -12.23
N ASP A 63 -8.85 -15.94 -13.54
CA ASP A 63 -7.56 -15.55 -14.11
C ASP A 63 -7.26 -14.06 -13.86
N CYS A 64 -8.27 -13.20 -14.02
CA CYS A 64 -8.16 -11.78 -13.74
C CYS A 64 -7.84 -11.53 -12.25
N GLN A 65 -8.58 -12.17 -11.34
CA GLN A 65 -8.37 -12.05 -9.90
C GLN A 65 -6.98 -12.53 -9.51
N HIS A 66 -6.50 -13.63 -10.08
CA HIS A 66 -5.16 -14.14 -9.82
C HIS A 66 -4.08 -13.13 -10.26
N LYS A 67 -4.23 -12.55 -11.46
CA LYS A 67 -3.32 -11.50 -11.96
C LYS A 67 -3.33 -10.26 -11.08
N GLN A 68 -4.50 -9.78 -10.67
CA GLN A 68 -4.64 -8.63 -9.78
C GLN A 68 -4.00 -8.88 -8.42
N ARG A 69 -4.22 -10.05 -7.82
CA ARG A 69 -3.58 -10.45 -6.55
C ARG A 69 -2.07 -10.36 -6.64
N LYS A 70 -1.47 -10.92 -7.69
CA LYS A 70 -0.02 -10.87 -7.92
C LYS A 70 0.51 -9.44 -8.05
N ILE A 71 -0.24 -8.54 -8.70
CA ILE A 71 0.14 -7.12 -8.81
C ILE A 71 0.12 -6.43 -7.44
N LEU A 72 -0.90 -6.71 -6.63
CA LEU A 72 -1.03 -6.15 -5.28
C LEU A 72 0.09 -6.66 -4.37
N GLU A 73 0.37 -7.96 -4.36
CA GLU A 73 1.47 -8.57 -3.61
C GLU A 73 2.80 -7.90 -3.95
N ASN A 74 3.11 -7.74 -5.25
CA ASN A 74 4.32 -7.06 -5.69
C ASN A 74 4.37 -5.58 -5.26
N THR A 75 3.23 -4.88 -5.27
CA THR A 75 3.15 -3.48 -4.84
C THR A 75 3.39 -3.36 -3.33
N VAL A 76 2.76 -4.23 -2.54
CA VAL A 76 2.94 -4.29 -1.09
C VAL A 76 4.39 -4.60 -0.76
N ASP A 77 5.01 -5.58 -1.40
CA ASP A 77 6.42 -5.93 -1.18
C ASP A 77 7.36 -4.75 -1.49
N LYS A 78 7.11 -4.00 -2.57
CA LYS A 78 7.89 -2.80 -2.91
C LYS A 78 7.75 -1.70 -1.86
N VAL A 79 6.51 -1.41 -1.45
CA VAL A 79 6.23 -0.38 -0.42
C VAL A 79 6.82 -0.78 0.92
N TYR A 80 6.70 -2.06 1.29
CA TYR A 80 7.27 -2.60 2.53
C TYR A 80 8.79 -2.45 2.56
N LYS A 81 9.49 -2.85 1.49
CA LYS A 81 10.96 -2.67 1.39
C LYS A 81 11.35 -1.20 1.50
N SER A 82 10.68 -0.32 0.75
CA SER A 82 10.94 1.13 0.82
C SER A 82 10.72 1.70 2.22
N LEU A 83 9.66 1.29 2.91
CA LEU A 83 9.40 1.71 4.28
C LEU A 83 10.48 1.21 5.24
N ASN A 84 10.94 -0.02 5.08
CA ASN A 84 12.00 -0.58 5.90
C ASN A 84 13.33 0.15 5.69
N ASP A 85 13.70 0.45 4.45
CA ASP A 85 14.89 1.23 4.13
C ASP A 85 14.84 2.63 4.77
N ARG A 86 13.69 3.30 4.69
CA ARG A 86 13.47 4.60 5.34
C ARG A 86 13.56 4.53 6.86
N ARG A 87 12.98 3.51 7.49
CA ARG A 87 13.11 3.30 8.95
C ARG A 87 14.58 3.09 9.36
N ASN A 88 15.35 2.39 8.53
CA ASN A 88 16.77 2.21 8.78
C ASN A 88 17.56 3.52 8.64
N GLU A 89 17.21 4.35 7.65
CA GLU A 89 17.78 5.70 7.50
C GLU A 89 17.41 6.62 8.67
N GLU A 90 16.14 6.61 9.10
CA GLU A 90 15.66 7.35 10.26
C GLU A 90 16.43 6.94 11.53
N LEU A 91 16.61 5.64 11.76
CA LEU A 91 17.36 5.14 12.91
C LEU A 91 18.83 5.58 12.87
N LYS A 92 19.45 5.56 11.69
CA LYS A 92 20.83 6.05 11.50
C LYS A 92 20.92 7.55 11.78
N ALA A 93 20.01 8.34 11.21
CA ALA A 93 19.95 9.79 11.42
C ALA A 93 19.74 10.13 12.90
N LYS A 94 18.85 9.41 13.58
CA LYS A 94 18.60 9.55 15.02
C LYS A 94 19.87 9.29 15.85
N LYS A 95 20.61 8.21 15.56
CA LYS A 95 21.88 7.92 16.24
C LYS A 95 22.92 9.02 16.03
N ILE A 96 23.06 9.51 14.79
CA ILE A 96 23.98 10.60 14.45
C ILE A 96 23.59 11.88 15.19
N SER A 97 22.31 12.25 15.18
CA SER A 97 21.79 13.43 15.87
C SER A 97 22.11 13.41 17.37
N TYR A 98 21.85 12.30 18.07
CA TYR A 98 22.21 12.18 19.49
C TYR A 98 23.71 12.28 19.75
N ALA A 99 24.54 11.68 18.88
CA ALA A 99 25.98 11.78 19.02
C ALA A 99 26.46 13.24 18.85
N CYS A 100 25.92 13.95 17.86
CA CYS A 100 26.22 15.36 17.62
C CYS A 100 25.74 16.26 18.76
N ALA A 101 24.55 16.02 19.31
CA ALA A 101 24.02 16.78 20.44
C ALA A 101 24.92 16.68 21.68
N ARG A 102 25.33 15.46 22.05
CA ARG A 102 26.26 15.25 23.18
C ARG A 102 27.63 15.89 22.96
N GLU A 103 28.16 15.81 21.75
CA GLU A 103 29.43 16.46 21.42
C GLU A 103 29.31 17.98 21.51
N ASN A 104 28.19 18.54 21.07
CA ASN A 104 27.90 19.96 21.20
C ASN A 104 27.82 20.41 22.66
N GLU A 105 27.09 19.66 23.52
CA GLU A 105 27.04 19.92 24.97
C GLU A 105 28.44 19.90 25.60
N ARG A 106 29.27 18.90 25.26
CA ARG A 106 30.67 18.81 25.71
C ARG A 106 31.50 20.03 25.31
N MET A 107 31.33 20.53 24.08
CA MET A 107 32.06 21.71 23.63
C MET A 107 31.56 23.00 24.29
N GLN A 108 30.25 23.11 24.55
CA GLN A 108 29.69 24.24 25.29
C GLN A 108 30.23 24.30 26.73
N GLU A 109 30.34 23.14 27.40
CA GLU A 109 30.97 23.03 28.72
C GLU A 109 32.45 23.46 28.69
N GLN A 110 33.22 22.99 27.70
CA GLN A 110 34.61 23.43 27.52
C GLN A 110 34.75 24.93 27.21
N ALA A 111 33.82 25.50 26.45
CA ALA A 111 33.80 26.92 26.15
C ALA A 111 33.54 27.77 27.40
N LEU A 112 32.67 27.29 28.29
CA LEU A 112 32.42 27.89 29.61
C LEU A 112 33.68 27.84 30.49
N ASP A 113 34.37 26.69 30.55
CA ASP A 113 35.61 26.55 31.32
C ASP A 113 36.75 27.46 30.82
N CYS A 114 36.85 27.66 29.51
CA CYS A 114 37.78 28.63 28.92
C CYS A 114 37.47 30.06 29.35
N LYS A 115 36.19 30.47 29.32
CA LYS A 115 35.75 31.81 29.76
C LYS A 115 36.04 32.07 31.24
N LEU A 116 36.09 31.01 32.05
CA LEU A 116 36.42 31.07 33.47
C LEU A 116 37.94 30.97 33.75
N ASN A 117 38.79 31.00 32.72
CA ASN A 117 40.25 30.83 32.79
C ASN A 117 40.70 29.50 33.43
N LYS A 118 39.88 28.44 33.34
CA LYS A 118 40.15 27.12 33.93
C LYS A 118 40.47 26.02 32.90
N GLY A 119 40.46 26.32 31.61
CA GLY A 119 40.61 25.33 30.52
C GLY A 119 41.47 25.74 29.32
N LYS A 120 41.80 24.78 28.45
CA LYS A 120 42.52 25.01 27.18
C LYS A 120 41.59 25.62 26.12
N LEU A 121 42.04 26.67 25.42
CA LEU A 121 41.31 27.35 24.34
C LEU A 121 40.76 26.36 23.28
N LEU A 122 39.48 26.53 22.94
CA LEU A 122 38.85 25.86 21.79
C LEU A 122 39.51 26.30 20.48
N THR A 123 39.78 25.35 19.59
CA THR A 123 40.37 25.64 18.27
C THR A 123 39.29 25.77 17.19
N GLU A 124 39.54 26.57 16.15
CA GLU A 124 38.60 26.74 15.01
C GLU A 124 38.19 25.42 14.35
N LYS A 125 39.07 24.40 14.40
CA LYS A 125 38.77 23.05 13.90
C LYS A 125 37.63 22.38 14.67
N ASP A 126 37.52 22.64 15.97
CA ASP A 126 36.47 22.07 16.83
C ASP A 126 35.11 22.72 16.52
N ILE A 127 35.10 24.04 16.34
CA ILE A 127 33.92 24.83 15.96
C ILE A 127 33.41 24.43 14.56
N HIS A 128 34.32 24.25 13.61
CA HIS A 128 33.97 23.84 12.24
C HIS A 128 33.36 22.44 12.18
N LYS A 129 33.84 21.50 13.00
CA LYS A 129 33.33 20.13 13.09
C LYS A 129 31.87 20.09 13.54
N VAL A 130 31.48 20.94 14.50
CA VAL A 130 30.09 21.03 14.97
C VAL A 130 29.18 21.67 13.92
N SER A 131 29.64 22.68 13.20
CA SER A 131 28.88 23.30 12.10
C SER A 131 28.55 22.30 10.98
N ILE A 132 29.53 21.49 10.55
CA ILE A 132 29.31 20.44 9.55
C ILE A 132 28.33 19.38 10.05
N CYS A 133 28.45 18.96 11.31
CA CYS A 133 27.57 17.97 11.93
C CYS A 133 26.12 18.44 12.06
N LEU A 134 25.89 19.71 12.45
CA LEU A 134 24.56 20.31 12.54
C LEU A 134 23.92 20.45 11.15
N SER A 135 24.69 20.83 10.12
CA SER A 135 24.22 20.93 8.74
C SER A 135 23.84 19.57 8.14
N HIS A 136 24.65 18.53 8.37
CA HIS A 136 24.32 17.17 7.90
C HIS A 136 23.16 16.53 8.65
N GLY A 137 23.07 16.72 9.97
CA GLY A 137 21.97 16.18 10.77
C GLY A 137 20.62 16.80 10.42
N SER A 138 20.59 18.10 10.16
CA SER A 138 19.38 18.82 9.76
C SER A 138 18.94 18.49 8.33
N SER A 139 19.87 18.38 7.37
CA SER A 139 19.52 18.03 5.99
C SER A 139 18.93 16.62 5.86
N LEU A 140 19.46 15.64 6.61
CA LEU A 140 18.94 14.26 6.63
C LEU A 140 17.55 14.18 7.28
N PHE A 141 17.31 14.99 8.31
CA PHE A 141 16.01 15.08 8.98
C PHE A 141 14.93 15.68 8.06
N TRP A 142 15.21 16.83 7.44
CA TRP A 142 14.26 17.51 6.56
C TRP A 142 13.97 16.74 5.26
N ASN A 143 14.97 16.09 4.67
CA ASN A 143 14.76 15.26 3.47
C ASN A 143 13.87 14.04 3.76
N ASN A 144 13.99 13.40 4.92
CA ASN A 144 13.09 12.31 5.29
C ASN A 144 11.68 12.80 5.66
N PHE A 145 11.57 14.02 6.19
CA PHE A 145 10.31 14.60 6.63
C PHE A 145 9.42 15.12 5.47
N PHE A 146 10.00 15.71 4.43
CA PHE A 146 9.26 16.27 3.29
C PHE A 146 8.87 15.23 2.22
N TYR A 147 9.47 14.04 2.21
CA TYR A 147 9.19 12.95 1.24
C TYR A 147 8.14 11.93 1.74
N LEU A 148 7.22 12.33 2.63
CA LEU A 148 6.02 11.55 2.95
C LEU A 148 4.96 11.73 1.84
N PRO A 149 4.63 10.69 1.05
CA PRO A 149 3.45 10.74 0.21
C PRO A 149 2.21 10.56 1.09
N ASN A 150 1.44 11.64 1.24
CA ASN A 150 -0.03 11.67 1.41
C ASN A 150 -0.75 10.90 2.54
N ILE A 151 -0.11 10.21 3.49
CA ILE A 151 -0.85 9.40 4.48
C ILE A 151 -0.86 9.95 5.92
N THR A 152 -0.06 10.97 6.25
CA THR A 152 0.07 11.40 7.66
C THR A 152 -0.19 12.89 7.90
N PHE A 153 -1.07 13.51 7.11
CA PHE A 153 -1.29 14.97 7.17
C PHE A 153 -2.09 15.44 8.41
N HIS A 154 -2.78 14.55 9.14
CA HIS A 154 -3.70 14.98 10.19
C HIS A 154 -3.15 14.97 11.63
N PHE A 155 -1.98 14.35 11.89
CA PHE A 155 -1.44 14.23 13.25
C PHE A 155 -0.17 15.04 13.53
N ASN A 156 0.47 15.62 12.51
CA ASN A 156 1.83 16.15 12.64
C ASN A 156 1.99 17.65 12.47
N LEU A 157 0.93 18.45 12.28
CA LEU A 157 1.09 19.91 12.16
C LEU A 157 1.71 20.52 13.44
N LYS A 158 1.38 19.96 14.61
CA LYS A 158 1.95 20.37 15.91
C LYS A 158 3.44 20.06 16.02
N ILE A 159 3.86 18.87 15.58
CA ILE A 159 5.27 18.44 15.58
C ILE A 159 6.07 19.24 14.54
N ILE A 160 5.47 19.55 13.39
CA ILE A 160 6.06 20.41 12.34
C ILE A 160 6.35 21.81 12.87
N ILE A 161 5.39 22.43 13.57
CA ILE A 161 5.56 23.79 14.12
C ILE A 161 6.67 23.82 15.19
N ILE A 162 6.72 22.79 16.05
CA ILE A 162 7.76 22.67 17.09
C ILE A 162 9.15 22.49 16.46
N LEU A 163 9.27 21.63 15.45
CA LEU A 163 10.54 21.36 14.78
C LEU A 163 10.98 22.51 13.86
N ALA A 164 10.04 23.20 13.20
CA ALA A 164 10.31 24.40 12.44
C ALA A 164 10.77 25.55 13.36
N GLY A 165 10.13 25.73 14.52
CA GLY A 165 10.55 26.70 15.53
C GLY A 165 11.94 26.39 16.08
N PHE A 166 12.26 25.12 16.33
CA PHE A 166 13.57 24.68 16.78
C PHE A 166 14.65 24.84 15.70
N THR A 167 14.32 24.61 14.44
CA THR A 167 15.25 24.79 13.32
C THR A 167 15.53 26.28 13.05
N ILE A 168 14.51 27.14 13.12
CA ILE A 168 14.67 28.61 13.00
C ILE A 168 15.49 29.17 14.16
N PHE A 169 15.34 28.62 15.37
CA PHE A 169 16.17 28.95 16.53
C PHE A 169 17.64 28.58 16.32
N LEU A 170 17.94 27.44 15.68
CA LEU A 170 19.31 27.02 15.38
C LEU A 170 19.95 27.79 14.21
N MET A 171 19.16 28.37 13.30
CA MET A 171 19.68 29.15 12.17
C MET A 171 19.91 30.63 12.49
N ASN A 172 19.35 31.16 13.58
CA ASN A 172 19.43 32.58 13.92
C ASN A 172 20.21 32.74 15.23
N GLU A 173 21.54 32.81 15.12
CA GLU A 173 22.41 33.02 16.28
C GLU A 173 21.99 34.28 17.06
N GLY A 174 21.61 34.10 18.33
CA GLY A 174 21.81 35.14 19.36
C GLY A 174 20.67 36.11 19.67
N ASN A 175 19.40 35.87 19.31
CA ASN A 175 18.32 36.80 19.65
C ASN A 175 17.30 36.23 20.68
N SER A 176 17.63 36.35 21.97
CA SER A 176 16.80 35.91 23.11
C SER A 176 15.39 36.51 23.13
N SER A 177 15.17 37.64 22.45
CA SER A 177 13.86 38.30 22.35
C SER A 177 12.84 37.51 21.50
N PHE A 178 13.31 36.62 20.62
CA PHE A 178 12.45 35.76 19.80
C PHE A 178 11.90 34.56 20.59
N LEU A 179 12.65 34.05 21.57
CA LEU A 179 12.22 32.96 22.46
C LEU A 179 10.96 33.32 23.26
N TYR A 180 10.88 34.55 23.79
CA TYR A 180 9.71 35.00 24.55
C TYR A 180 8.45 35.08 23.68
N LYS A 181 8.57 35.58 22.44
CA LYS A 181 7.43 35.67 21.51
C LYS A 181 6.92 34.31 21.03
N VAL A 182 7.82 33.34 20.83
CA VAL A 182 7.44 31.97 20.47
C VAL A 182 6.81 31.25 21.67
N ASN A 183 7.33 31.46 22.87
CA ASN A 183 6.75 30.90 24.09
C ASN A 183 5.35 31.49 24.37
N ASP A 184 5.15 32.80 24.17
CA ASP A 184 3.84 33.44 24.28
C ASP A 184 2.84 32.91 23.23
N LEU A 185 3.30 32.66 21.99
CA LEU A 185 2.45 32.10 20.93
C LEU A 185 2.07 30.62 21.22
N ILE A 186 2.98 29.86 21.81
CA ILE A 186 2.73 28.49 22.28
C ILE A 186 1.73 28.51 23.44
N ILE A 187 1.94 29.34 24.46
CA ILE A 187 1.06 29.44 25.63
C ILE A 187 -0.36 29.90 25.23
N PHE A 188 -0.47 30.88 24.32
CA PHE A 188 -1.75 31.37 23.81
C PHE A 188 -2.55 30.28 23.06
N HIS A 189 -1.87 29.40 22.31
CA HIS A 189 -2.52 28.34 21.54
C HIS A 189 -2.83 27.07 22.35
N PHE A 190 -2.31 26.96 23.58
CA PHE A 190 -2.58 25.87 24.52
C PHE A 190 -3.61 26.23 25.61
N SER A 191 -4.05 27.51 25.69
CA SER A 191 -5.04 27.99 26.68
C SER A 191 -6.47 28.18 26.11
N ASN A 192 -6.73 27.77 24.87
CA ASN A 192 -8.06 27.66 24.23
C ASN A 192 -8.24 26.25 23.69
#